data_AF-A0A8T4RC80-F1
#
_entry.id   AF-A0A8T4RC80-F1
#
_cell.length_a   1.000
_cell.length_b   1.000
_cell.length_c   1.000
_cell.angle_alpha   90.00
_cell.angle_beta   90.00
_cell.angle_gamma   90.00
#
_symmetry.space_group_name_H-M   'P 1'
#
loop_
_entity.id
_entity.type
_entity.pdbx_description
1 polymer ?
#
loop_
_entity_poly.entity_id
_entity_poly.type
_entity_poly.pdbx_seq_one_letter_code
_entity_poly.pdbx_strand_id
1 'polypeptide(L)'
;MHPGGWEAVAQVFAGNSIFTSDAKEFDILTPASPVNSHNSGNVQFTNGVSQEIDAPSVKTKLNILTNADANGTVEVDEYSTNPTSNANFGVLALGRFIAIEADSSIDDALTQAVINVSYTQGEVNSAGIDESTLRLYFYNGTSNTWVPFNPPNGGVNTDQNYIWAVTSHFSIWGLFGGSEPAPSPAPSSGGGGGGSSGSIFSWQCSAWSECAPAGTQTRTCDLVPGSGGATTKPAETQTCTYAAPQQSTELSEPQSQQIQQKQSGQPAKEQPPIPTGAATAGQKKGLGGITGRAISTLTKPSGIAAIIVSILVLGGGYTAYYYLYKKKR
;
A
#
# COMPACT_ATOMS: atom_id res chain seq x y z
N MET A 1 7.71 10.24 53.11
CA MET A 1 8.29 9.91 51.80
C MET A 1 7.97 8.46 51.51
N HIS A 2 7.08 8.18 50.55
CA HIS A 2 6.84 6.83 50.04
C HIS A 2 7.32 6.78 48.59
N PRO A 3 8.17 5.83 48.19
CA PRO A 3 8.48 5.60 46.78
C PRO A 3 7.31 4.84 46.15
N GLY A 4 6.38 5.59 45.55
CA GLY A 4 5.20 5.03 44.89
C GLY A 4 5.55 4.37 43.55
N GLY A 5 6.07 3.14 43.61
CA GLY A 5 5.99 2.21 42.47
C GLY A 5 4.55 1.71 42.36
N TRP A 6 3.97 1.80 41.16
CA TRP A 6 2.66 1.21 40.88
C TRP A 6 2.85 -0.22 40.38
N GLU A 7 2.22 -1.19 41.04
CA GLU A 7 2.15 -2.56 40.57
C GLU A 7 0.74 -2.81 40.00
N ALA A 8 0.67 -3.29 38.76
CA ALA A 8 -0.59 -3.62 38.09
C ALA A 8 -0.71 -5.14 37.99
N VAL A 9 -1.69 -5.71 38.69
CA VAL A 9 -1.98 -7.16 38.68
C VAL A 9 -3.20 -7.42 37.80
N ALA A 10 -3.02 -8.14 36.70
CA ALA A 10 -4.12 -8.63 35.87
C ALA A 10 -4.54 -10.03 36.33
N GLN A 11 -5.85 -10.25 36.50
CA GLN A 11 -6.44 -11.55 36.83
C GLN A 11 -7.44 -11.95 35.75
N VAL A 12 -7.31 -13.17 35.23
CA VAL A 12 -8.19 -13.72 34.19
C VAL A 12 -9.22 -14.64 34.83
N PHE A 13 -10.49 -14.45 34.49
CA PHE A 13 -11.61 -15.22 35.01
C PHE A 13 -12.26 -16.05 33.90
N ALA A 14 -12.55 -17.33 34.19
CA ALA A 14 -13.42 -18.17 33.39
C ALA A 14 -14.78 -18.25 34.08
N GLY A 15 -15.71 -17.38 33.67
CA GLY A 15 -16.95 -17.15 34.42
C GLY A 15 -16.66 -16.51 35.77
N ASN A 16 -17.08 -17.16 36.87
CA ASN A 16 -16.84 -16.69 38.24
C ASN A 16 -15.58 -17.29 38.90
N SER A 17 -14.80 -18.09 38.17
CA SER A 17 -13.58 -18.74 38.71
C SER A 17 -12.33 -18.06 38.18
N ILE A 18 -11.37 -17.77 39.06
CA ILE A 18 -10.01 -17.33 38.67
C ILE A 18 -9.35 -18.48 37.92
N PHE A 19 -8.72 -18.18 36.78
CA PHE A 19 -8.03 -19.18 35.97
C PHE A 19 -6.65 -19.48 36.57
N THR A 20 -6.56 -20.48 37.45
CA THR A 20 -5.32 -20.96 38.03
C THR A 20 -4.82 -22.20 37.28
N SER A 21 -3.79 -22.05 36.45
CA SER A 21 -3.14 -23.16 35.74
C SER A 21 -1.63 -23.13 35.93
N ASP A 22 -1.04 -24.26 36.34
CA ASP A 22 0.37 -24.38 36.73
C ASP A 22 1.36 -24.29 35.54
N ALA A 23 0.85 -24.18 34.31
CA ALA A 23 1.64 -23.91 33.12
C ALA A 23 0.83 -23.16 32.05
N LYS A 24 1.18 -21.89 31.83
CA LYS A 24 1.71 -21.39 30.55
C LYS A 24 2.05 -19.90 30.65
N GLU A 25 3.06 -19.49 29.89
CA GLU A 25 3.45 -18.09 29.74
C GLU A 25 2.24 -17.28 29.22
N PHE A 26 2.01 -16.13 29.84
CA PHE A 26 0.98 -15.19 29.42
C PHE A 26 1.67 -14.06 28.66
N ASP A 27 1.91 -14.30 27.37
CA ASP A 27 2.43 -13.24 26.49
C ASP A 27 1.38 -12.14 26.40
N ILE A 28 1.66 -11.03 27.11
CA ILE A 28 1.05 -9.75 26.79
C ILE A 28 1.66 -9.33 25.46
N LEU A 29 1.03 -9.78 24.37
CA LEU A 29 1.26 -9.24 23.04
C LEU A 29 0.83 -7.76 23.07
N THR A 30 1.73 -6.89 23.50
CA THR A 30 1.63 -5.47 23.19
C THR A 30 1.59 -5.39 21.67
N PRO A 31 0.50 -4.90 21.05
CA PRO A 31 0.50 -4.69 19.62
C PRO A 31 1.69 -3.82 19.25
N ALA A 32 2.31 -4.08 18.10
CA ALA A 32 3.41 -3.25 17.63
C ALA A 32 2.92 -1.79 17.59
N SER A 33 3.56 -0.91 18.35
CA SER A 33 3.24 0.52 18.31
C SER A 33 3.73 1.11 16.99
N PRO A 34 2.99 2.04 16.37
CA PRO A 34 3.50 2.77 15.22
C PRO A 34 4.73 3.58 15.63
N VAL A 35 5.75 3.59 14.77
CA VAL A 35 6.97 4.41 14.93
C VAL A 35 6.77 5.82 14.40
N ASN A 36 5.90 5.98 13.39
CA ASN A 36 5.41 7.25 12.89
C ASN A 36 3.92 7.10 12.55
N SER A 37 3.18 8.22 12.63
CA SER A 37 1.77 8.28 12.26
C SER A 37 1.49 9.52 11.42
N HIS A 38 0.42 9.48 10.64
CA HIS A 38 -0.18 10.62 9.97
C HIS A 38 -1.70 10.51 10.08
N ASN A 39 -2.33 11.59 10.51
CA ASN A 39 -3.77 11.72 10.55
C ASN A 39 -4.15 12.91 9.66
N SER A 40 -4.97 12.68 8.62
CA SER A 40 -5.30 13.72 7.64
C SER A 40 -6.16 14.86 8.21
N GLY A 41 -6.69 14.70 9.43
CA GLY A 41 -7.88 15.41 9.88
C GLY A 41 -9.09 15.09 9.00
N ASN A 42 -10.18 15.85 9.16
CA ASN A 42 -11.36 15.71 8.31
C ASN A 42 -11.11 16.27 6.90
N VAL A 43 -11.00 15.37 5.92
CA VAL A 43 -10.91 15.64 4.48
C VAL A 43 -12.32 15.60 3.87
N GLN A 44 -12.53 16.32 2.77
CA GLN A 44 -13.76 16.26 1.97
C GLN A 44 -13.43 15.66 0.60
N PHE A 45 -14.19 14.64 0.20
CA PHE A 45 -14.13 14.01 -1.10
C PHE A 45 -15.38 14.40 -1.89
N THR A 46 -15.19 14.84 -3.13
CA THR A 46 -16.25 15.09 -4.09
C THR A 46 -16.34 13.90 -5.04
N ASN A 47 -17.55 13.42 -5.32
CA ASN A 47 -17.79 12.28 -6.20
C ASN A 47 -17.05 12.41 -7.54
N GLY A 48 -16.28 11.39 -7.91
CA GLY A 48 -15.55 11.34 -9.18
C GLY A 48 -14.31 12.25 -9.25
N VAL A 49 -13.93 12.89 -8.15
CA VAL A 49 -12.73 13.75 -8.07
C VAL A 49 -11.66 13.07 -7.22
N SER A 50 -10.48 12.89 -7.80
CA SER A 50 -9.28 12.44 -7.10
C SER A 50 -8.80 13.49 -6.09
N GLN A 51 -8.55 13.06 -4.85
CA GLN A 51 -8.00 13.88 -3.77
C GLN A 51 -6.67 13.28 -3.28
N GLU A 52 -5.62 14.11 -3.21
CA GLU A 52 -4.32 13.72 -2.65
C GLU A 52 -4.30 13.91 -1.12
N ILE A 53 -3.69 12.96 -0.42
CA ILE A 53 -3.25 13.07 0.98
C ILE A 53 -1.75 12.82 1.00
N ASP A 54 -0.98 13.83 1.43
CA ASP A 54 0.47 13.75 1.60
C ASP A 54 0.80 13.45 3.06
N ALA A 55 1.38 12.28 3.31
CA ALA A 55 1.71 11.76 4.63
C ALA A 55 3.24 11.60 4.80
N PRO A 56 4.01 12.70 4.82
CA PRO A 56 5.48 12.66 4.77
C PRO A 56 6.12 12.05 6.02
N SER A 57 5.46 12.09 7.18
CA SER A 57 5.94 11.44 8.41
C SER A 57 6.06 9.92 8.29
N VAL A 58 5.28 9.31 7.38
CA VAL A 58 5.21 7.87 7.10
C VAL A 58 5.61 7.55 5.65
N LYS A 59 6.32 8.48 4.99
CA LYS A 59 6.84 8.38 3.62
C LYS A 59 5.79 7.96 2.56
N THR A 60 4.52 8.28 2.78
CA THR A 60 3.40 7.76 1.97
C THR A 60 2.62 8.90 1.33
N LYS A 61 2.18 8.72 0.07
CA LYS A 61 1.20 9.57 -0.60
C LYS A 61 0.03 8.73 -1.09
N LEU A 62 -1.18 9.20 -0.85
CA LEU A 62 -2.42 8.57 -1.29
C LEU A 62 -3.12 9.48 -2.29
N ASN A 63 -3.52 8.95 -3.44
CA ASN A 63 -4.48 9.62 -4.33
C ASN A 63 -5.75 8.78 -4.36
N ILE A 64 -6.83 9.30 -3.79
CA ILE A 64 -8.07 8.57 -3.49
C ILE A 64 -9.22 9.12 -4.34
N LEU A 65 -10.01 8.22 -4.91
CA LEU A 65 -11.18 8.49 -5.74
C LEU A 65 -12.40 7.77 -5.16
N THR A 66 -13.49 8.52 -4.94
CA THR A 66 -14.76 8.01 -4.42
C THR A 66 -15.89 8.08 -5.48
N ASN A 67 -16.89 7.21 -5.34
CA ASN A 67 -18.11 7.17 -6.18
C ASN A 67 -19.31 7.95 -5.59
N ALA A 68 -19.08 8.62 -4.47
CA ALA A 68 -20.03 9.47 -3.75
C ALA A 68 -19.26 10.61 -3.05
N ASP A 69 -19.97 11.66 -2.67
CA ASP A 69 -19.42 12.67 -1.77
C ASP A 69 -19.21 12.03 -0.39
N ALA A 70 -18.02 12.18 0.18
CA ALA A 70 -17.63 11.55 1.44
C ALA A 70 -16.81 12.50 2.31
N ASN A 71 -16.93 12.34 3.63
CA ASN A 71 -16.21 13.14 4.61
C ASN A 71 -15.73 12.28 5.77
N GLY A 72 -14.50 12.53 6.21
CA GLY A 72 -13.90 11.81 7.33
C GLY A 72 -12.39 11.94 7.34
N THR A 73 -11.76 11.10 8.15
CA THR A 73 -10.31 11.03 8.33
C THR A 73 -9.73 9.80 7.64
N VAL A 74 -8.50 9.94 7.15
CA VAL A 74 -7.62 8.84 6.78
C VAL A 74 -6.43 8.85 7.74
N GLU A 75 -6.13 7.70 8.31
CA GLU A 75 -5.03 7.46 9.22
C GLU A 75 -4.01 6.54 8.54
N VAL A 76 -2.73 6.89 8.65
CA VAL A 76 -1.61 6.14 8.07
C VAL A 76 -0.53 5.96 9.13
N ASP A 77 -0.28 4.71 9.51
CA ASP A 77 0.66 4.33 10.58
C ASP A 77 1.84 3.54 10.01
N GLU A 78 3.07 3.94 10.31
CA GLU A 78 4.29 3.18 9.99
C GLU A 78 4.71 2.30 11.17
N TYR A 79 5.06 1.05 10.90
CA TYR A 79 5.67 0.13 11.86
C TYR A 79 7.03 -0.36 11.34
N SER A 80 8.03 -0.42 12.22
CA SER A 80 9.36 -0.99 11.95
C SER A 80 9.44 -2.51 12.16
N THR A 81 8.34 -3.10 12.64
CA THR A 81 8.17 -4.55 12.83
C THR A 81 6.82 -4.96 12.29
N ASN A 82 6.68 -6.24 11.94
CA ASN A 82 5.43 -6.76 11.37
C ASN A 82 4.30 -6.70 12.43
N PRO A 83 3.22 -5.93 12.21
CA PRO A 83 2.09 -5.86 13.14
C PRO A 83 1.11 -7.04 12.98
N THR A 84 1.34 -7.95 12.02
CA THR A 84 0.47 -9.10 11.72
C THR A 84 0.99 -10.40 12.33
N SER A 85 0.11 -11.40 12.46
CA SER A 85 0.47 -12.75 12.92
C SER A 85 1.31 -13.56 11.93
N ASN A 86 1.30 -13.22 10.63
CA ASN A 86 2.05 -13.97 9.62
C ASN A 86 3.39 -13.30 9.31
N ALA A 87 4.47 -13.86 9.85
CA ALA A 87 5.85 -13.48 9.57
C ALA A 87 6.49 -14.20 8.37
N ASN A 88 5.76 -15.07 7.67
CA ASN A 88 6.21 -15.70 6.43
C ASN A 88 5.75 -14.86 5.22
N PHE A 89 6.67 -14.07 4.69
CA PHE A 89 6.44 -13.22 3.52
C PHE A 89 6.72 -13.95 2.19
N GLY A 90 7.43 -15.08 2.21
CA GLY A 90 7.92 -15.80 1.02
C GLY A 90 9.06 -15.10 0.26
N VAL A 91 9.39 -13.86 0.64
CA VAL A 91 10.41 -12.98 0.07
C VAL A 91 11.08 -12.16 1.21
N LEU A 92 12.08 -11.33 0.91
CA LEU A 92 12.74 -10.47 1.89
C LEU A 92 11.89 -9.24 2.18
N ALA A 93 11.92 -8.76 3.43
CA ALA A 93 11.21 -7.56 3.84
C ALA A 93 12.17 -6.38 4.06
N LEU A 94 11.77 -5.19 3.60
CA LEU A 94 12.50 -3.93 3.79
C LEU A 94 12.50 -3.45 5.25
N GLY A 95 11.73 -4.09 6.14
CA GLY A 95 11.59 -3.68 7.54
C GLY A 95 10.62 -2.50 7.76
N ARG A 96 9.79 -2.17 6.76
CA ARG A 96 8.71 -1.17 6.86
C ARG A 96 7.35 -1.82 6.57
N PHE A 97 6.39 -1.51 7.42
CA PHE A 97 4.98 -1.85 7.26
C PHE A 97 4.15 -0.58 7.42
N ILE A 98 3.07 -0.44 6.66
CA ILE A 98 2.17 0.72 6.71
C ILE A 98 0.75 0.22 6.96
N ALA A 99 0.06 0.62 8.02
CA ALA A 99 -1.40 0.48 8.08
C ALA A 99 -2.05 1.71 7.48
N ILE A 100 -3.12 1.52 6.70
CA ILE A 100 -3.99 2.60 6.25
C ILE A 100 -5.39 2.27 6.73
N GLU A 101 -6.03 3.20 7.42
CA GLU A 101 -7.44 3.12 7.82
C GLU A 101 -8.17 4.41 7.42
N ALA A 102 -9.47 4.33 7.20
CA ALA A 102 -10.30 5.47 6.88
C ALA A 102 -11.67 5.37 7.58
N ASP A 103 -12.32 6.51 7.81
CA ASP A 103 -13.72 6.53 8.24
C ASP A 103 -14.61 5.80 7.22
N SER A 104 -15.65 5.10 7.69
CA SER A 104 -16.47 4.23 6.83
C SER A 104 -17.16 4.96 5.68
N SER A 105 -17.45 6.26 5.83
CA SER A 105 -17.94 7.13 4.76
C SER A 105 -17.01 7.19 3.53
N ILE A 106 -15.69 7.08 3.76
CA ILE A 106 -14.67 7.07 2.72
C ILE A 106 -14.47 5.63 2.22
N ASP A 107 -14.37 4.65 3.12
CA ASP A 107 -14.13 3.24 2.78
C ASP A 107 -15.30 2.63 1.97
N ASP A 108 -16.55 2.87 2.39
CA ASP A 108 -17.76 2.42 1.66
C ASP A 108 -17.90 3.07 0.27
N ALA A 109 -17.32 4.26 0.07
CA ALA A 109 -17.35 5.02 -1.19
C ALA A 109 -16.09 4.82 -2.05
N LEU A 110 -15.08 4.10 -1.54
CA LEU A 110 -13.77 3.98 -2.17
C LEU A 110 -13.86 3.23 -3.50
N THR A 111 -13.50 3.91 -4.59
CA THR A 111 -13.44 3.31 -5.92
C THR A 111 -12.01 2.95 -6.28
N GLN A 112 -11.06 3.83 -5.96
CA GLN A 112 -9.64 3.61 -6.19
C GLN A 112 -8.80 4.40 -5.19
N ALA A 113 -7.71 3.80 -4.72
CA ALA A 113 -6.59 4.50 -4.10
C ALA A 113 -5.30 4.12 -4.83
N VAL A 114 -4.52 5.12 -5.22
CA VAL A 114 -3.12 4.95 -5.63
C VAL A 114 -2.25 5.25 -4.41
N ILE A 115 -1.68 4.20 -3.84
CA ILE A 115 -0.74 4.27 -2.72
C ILE A 115 0.66 4.39 -3.31
N ASN A 116 1.44 5.37 -2.88
CA ASN A 116 2.87 5.49 -3.19
C ASN A 116 3.65 5.53 -1.88
N VAL A 117 4.64 4.66 -1.72
CA VAL A 117 5.51 4.64 -0.54
C VAL A 117 6.96 4.79 -0.96
N SER A 118 7.62 5.85 -0.49
CA SER A 118 9.02 6.13 -0.78
C SER A 118 9.96 5.30 0.10
N TYR A 119 11.08 4.90 -0.48
CA TYR A 119 12.19 4.23 0.19
C TYR A 119 13.50 4.95 -0.14
N THR A 120 14.61 4.41 0.33
CA THR A 120 15.97 4.85 0.01
C THR A 120 16.81 3.65 -0.40
N GLN A 121 17.77 3.84 -1.30
CA GLN A 121 18.71 2.78 -1.70
C GLN A 121 19.41 2.12 -0.47
N GLY A 122 19.67 2.88 0.58
CA GLY A 122 20.27 2.37 1.82
C GLY A 122 19.40 1.33 2.53
N GLU A 123 18.07 1.49 2.53
CA GLU A 123 17.12 0.50 3.08
C GLU A 123 17.11 -0.77 2.22
N VAL A 124 17.07 -0.63 0.89
CA VAL A 124 17.05 -1.76 -0.07
C VAL A 124 18.33 -2.60 0.02
N ASN A 125 19.49 -1.93 -0.01
CA ASN A 125 20.80 -2.58 0.08
C ASN A 125 21.00 -3.27 1.44
N SER A 126 20.53 -2.66 2.53
CA SER A 126 20.62 -3.24 3.88
C SER A 126 19.72 -4.46 4.05
N ALA A 127 18.60 -4.52 3.33
CA ALA A 127 17.73 -5.69 3.28
C ALA A 127 18.20 -6.78 2.29
N GLY A 128 19.20 -6.50 1.44
CA GLY A 128 19.68 -7.43 0.40
C GLY A 128 18.66 -7.68 -0.71
N ILE A 129 17.79 -6.70 -0.99
CA ILE A 129 16.67 -6.82 -1.94
C ILE A 129 17.11 -6.40 -3.35
N ASP A 130 16.71 -7.17 -4.37
CA ASP A 130 16.69 -6.70 -5.75
C ASP A 130 15.59 -5.63 -5.87
N GLU A 131 16.01 -4.37 -5.99
CA GLU A 131 15.13 -3.21 -6.06
C GLU A 131 14.02 -3.37 -7.13
N SER A 132 14.35 -3.97 -8.29
CA SER A 132 13.40 -4.16 -9.39
C SER A 132 12.22 -5.07 -9.03
N THR A 133 12.38 -5.88 -7.97
CA THR A 133 11.38 -6.81 -7.46
C THR A 133 10.58 -6.28 -6.27
N LEU A 134 10.92 -5.10 -5.72
CA LEU A 134 10.25 -4.51 -4.57
C LEU A 134 8.79 -4.16 -4.90
N ARG A 135 7.83 -4.63 -4.11
CA ARG A 135 6.39 -4.37 -4.29
C ARG A 135 5.71 -4.07 -2.96
N LEU A 136 4.56 -3.39 -3.05
CA LEU A 136 3.59 -3.35 -1.96
C LEU A 136 2.83 -4.68 -1.90
N TYR A 137 2.79 -5.29 -0.73
CA TYR A 137 1.96 -6.44 -0.43
C TYR A 137 0.88 -6.00 0.55
N PHE A 138 -0.39 -6.28 0.28
CA PHE A 138 -1.42 -6.12 1.30
C PHE A 138 -1.51 -7.39 2.15
N TYR A 139 -1.82 -7.23 3.43
CA TYR A 139 -2.17 -8.33 4.30
C TYR A 139 -3.65 -8.67 4.10
N ASN A 140 -3.95 -9.90 3.71
CA ASN A 140 -5.31 -10.42 3.71
C ASN A 140 -5.57 -11.12 5.05
N GLY A 141 -6.28 -10.42 5.94
CA GLY A 141 -6.64 -10.96 7.27
C GLY A 141 -7.61 -12.13 7.25
N THR A 142 -8.34 -12.36 6.15
CA THR A 142 -9.24 -13.53 6.01
C THR A 142 -8.47 -14.81 5.70
N SER A 143 -7.46 -14.74 4.81
CA SER A 143 -6.59 -15.88 4.49
C SER A 143 -5.31 -15.96 5.32
N ASN A 144 -5.01 -14.95 6.15
CA ASN A 144 -3.76 -14.80 6.90
C ASN A 144 -2.53 -14.83 5.98
N THR A 145 -2.59 -14.15 4.83
CA THR A 145 -1.52 -14.16 3.80
C THR A 145 -1.18 -12.76 3.31
N TRP A 146 0.09 -12.53 3.01
CA TRP A 146 0.55 -11.37 2.26
C TRP A 146 0.37 -11.60 0.75
N VAL A 147 -0.15 -10.60 0.04
CA VAL A 147 -0.48 -10.70 -1.40
C VAL A 147 0.11 -9.49 -2.15
N PRO A 148 0.97 -9.71 -3.17
CA PRO A 148 1.63 -8.61 -3.90
C PRO A 148 0.70 -7.90 -4.89
N PHE A 149 0.85 -6.58 -4.98
CA PHE A 149 0.40 -5.81 -6.14
C PHE A 149 1.48 -5.83 -7.23
N ASN A 150 1.28 -6.72 -8.21
CA ASN A 150 2.12 -6.84 -9.40
C ASN A 150 1.61 -5.94 -10.54
N PRO A 151 2.45 -5.64 -11.55
CA PRO A 151 2.01 -4.95 -12.76
C PRO A 151 0.81 -5.66 -13.41
N PRO A 152 -0.19 -4.93 -13.93
CA PRO A 152 -0.23 -3.46 -14.11
C PRO A 152 -0.76 -2.68 -12.89
N ASN A 153 -1.08 -3.33 -11.77
CA ASN A 153 -1.74 -2.68 -10.62
C ASN A 153 -0.77 -2.32 -9.48
N GLY A 154 0.53 -2.53 -9.67
CA GLY A 154 1.57 -2.11 -8.74
C GLY A 154 2.95 -2.27 -9.34
N GLY A 155 3.95 -1.68 -8.70
CA GLY A 155 5.32 -1.68 -9.22
C GLY A 155 6.30 -0.90 -8.37
N VAL A 156 7.50 -0.74 -8.92
CA VAL A 156 8.59 0.07 -8.39
C VAL A 156 9.02 1.09 -9.43
N ASN A 157 9.39 2.28 -8.97
CA ASN A 157 10.06 3.30 -9.75
C ASN A 157 11.44 3.52 -9.10
N THR A 158 12.45 2.88 -9.67
CA THR A 158 13.82 2.88 -9.16
C THR A 158 14.49 4.25 -9.30
N ASP A 159 14.17 5.00 -10.36
CA ASP A 159 14.71 6.33 -10.60
C ASP A 159 14.26 7.33 -9.53
N GLN A 160 13.01 7.19 -9.04
CA GLN A 160 12.40 8.08 -8.06
C GLN A 160 12.29 7.47 -6.66
N ASN A 161 12.79 6.24 -6.45
CA ASN A 161 12.81 5.52 -5.16
C ASN A 161 11.43 5.42 -4.48
N TYR A 162 10.40 4.99 -5.21
CA TYR A 162 9.10 4.64 -4.61
C TYR A 162 8.49 3.38 -5.21
N ILE A 163 7.69 2.69 -4.40
CA ILE A 163 6.79 1.64 -4.87
C ILE A 163 5.35 2.12 -4.82
N TRP A 164 4.51 1.52 -5.66
CA TRP A 164 3.11 1.91 -5.76
C TRP A 164 2.16 0.72 -5.93
N ALA A 165 0.91 0.94 -5.55
CA ALA A 165 -0.21 0.01 -5.75
C ALA A 165 -1.50 0.78 -6.05
N VAL A 166 -2.31 0.24 -6.96
CA VAL A 166 -3.65 0.70 -7.30
C VAL A 166 -4.63 -0.30 -6.70
N THR A 167 -5.33 0.11 -5.65
CA THR A 167 -6.25 -0.73 -4.85
C THR A 167 -7.64 -0.11 -4.78
N SER A 168 -8.63 -0.88 -4.32
CA SER A 168 -9.98 -0.43 -3.97
C SER A 168 -10.33 -0.73 -2.50
N HIS A 169 -9.32 -0.97 -1.66
CA HIS A 169 -9.45 -1.25 -0.24
C HIS A 169 -8.18 -0.83 0.50
N PHE A 170 -8.31 -0.47 1.77
CA PHE A 170 -7.18 -0.28 2.68
C PHE A 170 -6.90 -1.54 3.51
N SER A 171 -5.72 -1.61 4.11
CA SER A 171 -5.22 -2.75 4.90
C SER A 171 -3.90 -2.37 5.60
N ILE A 172 -3.25 -3.36 6.18
CA ILE A 172 -1.81 -3.34 6.50
C ILE A 172 -1.03 -3.73 5.24
N TRP A 173 0.03 -2.98 4.96
CA TRP A 173 0.88 -3.08 3.78
C TRP A 173 2.32 -3.39 4.18
N GLY A 174 3.00 -4.25 3.43
CA GLY A 174 4.40 -4.62 3.62
C GLY A 174 5.23 -4.31 2.39
N LEU A 175 6.45 -3.82 2.59
CA LEU A 175 7.40 -3.51 1.53
C LEU A 175 8.37 -4.68 1.36
N PHE A 176 8.12 -5.57 0.38
CA PHE A 176 8.90 -6.81 0.22
C PHE A 176 9.43 -6.98 -1.21
N GLY A 177 10.54 -7.70 -1.35
CA GLY A 177 11.19 -8.00 -2.63
C GLY A 177 12.06 -9.26 -2.59
N GLY A 178 12.39 -9.80 -3.76
CA GLY A 178 13.32 -10.91 -3.90
C GLY A 178 14.75 -10.51 -3.51
N SER A 179 15.62 -11.50 -3.28
CA SER A 179 17.03 -11.27 -3.01
C SER A 179 17.78 -10.73 -4.23
N GLU A 180 18.69 -9.79 -4.01
CA GLU A 180 19.65 -9.36 -5.03
C GLU A 180 20.39 -10.58 -5.62
N PRO A 181 20.47 -10.74 -6.96
CA PRO A 181 21.16 -11.86 -7.55
C PRO A 181 22.64 -11.85 -7.17
N ALA A 182 23.17 -13.01 -6.76
CA ALA A 182 24.57 -13.13 -6.43
C ALA A 182 25.45 -12.63 -7.59
N PRO A 183 26.53 -11.87 -7.33
CA PRO A 183 27.36 -11.30 -8.38
C PRO A 183 27.88 -12.43 -9.27
N SER A 184 27.56 -12.37 -10.56
CA SER A 184 28.04 -13.35 -11.53
C SER A 184 29.56 -13.42 -11.41
N PRO A 185 30.16 -14.63 -11.25
CA PRO A 185 31.60 -14.74 -11.18
C PRO A 185 32.21 -14.13 -12.44
N ALA A 186 33.22 -13.28 -12.25
CA ALA A 186 33.95 -12.70 -13.36
C ALA A 186 34.46 -13.82 -14.29
N PRO A 187 34.48 -13.61 -15.62
CA PRO A 187 34.90 -14.64 -16.57
C PRO A 187 36.35 -15.05 -16.32
N SER A 188 36.52 -16.17 -15.60
CA SER A 188 37.83 -16.71 -15.28
C SER A 188 38.43 -17.34 -16.54
N SER A 189 39.45 -16.70 -17.10
CA SER A 189 40.27 -17.24 -18.19
C SER A 189 41.24 -18.32 -17.65
N GLY A 190 40.69 -19.39 -17.08
CA GLY A 190 41.42 -20.55 -16.57
C GLY A 190 41.00 -21.82 -17.28
N GLY A 191 41.82 -22.30 -18.23
CA GLY A 191 41.56 -23.56 -18.93
C GLY A 191 42.06 -24.80 -18.18
N GLY A 192 41.52 -25.99 -18.52
CA GLY A 192 42.04 -27.27 -18.02
C GLY A 192 40.95 -28.33 -17.81
N GLY A 193 40.82 -29.26 -18.76
CA GLY A 193 39.73 -30.24 -18.84
C GLY A 193 39.71 -31.39 -17.81
N GLY A 194 38.74 -32.29 -17.99
CA GLY A 194 38.61 -33.53 -17.21
C GLY A 194 37.17 -34.05 -17.16
N GLY A 195 36.68 -34.67 -18.24
CA GLY A 195 35.27 -35.03 -18.40
C GLY A 195 34.74 -36.19 -17.53
N SER A 196 33.42 -36.39 -17.60
CA SER A 196 32.78 -37.69 -17.88
C SER A 196 31.24 -37.57 -17.74
N SER A 197 30.50 -38.21 -18.66
CA SER A 197 29.06 -38.54 -18.58
C SER A 197 28.07 -37.36 -18.42
N GLY A 198 27.01 -37.23 -19.22
CA GLY A 198 26.48 -38.20 -20.18
C GLY A 198 25.10 -37.78 -20.69
N SER A 199 24.97 -36.57 -21.23
CA SER A 199 23.84 -36.14 -22.06
C SER A 199 24.29 -34.94 -22.88
N ILE A 200 24.24 -35.07 -24.21
CA ILE A 200 24.62 -34.00 -25.12
C ILE A 200 23.44 -33.04 -25.24
N PHE A 201 23.60 -31.84 -24.68
CA PHE A 201 22.59 -30.78 -24.72
C PHE A 201 23.13 -29.55 -25.45
N SER A 202 22.23 -28.74 -25.97
CA SER A 202 22.49 -27.42 -26.53
C SER A 202 21.40 -26.45 -26.11
N TRP A 203 21.77 -25.22 -25.79
CA TRP A 203 20.79 -24.17 -25.54
C TRP A 203 20.13 -23.74 -26.85
N GLN A 204 18.80 -23.64 -26.85
CA GLN A 204 18.03 -22.96 -27.89
C GLN A 204 17.39 -21.74 -27.25
N CYS A 205 17.78 -20.56 -27.72
CA CYS A 205 17.25 -19.30 -27.20
C CYS A 205 16.28 -18.68 -28.20
N SER A 206 15.22 -18.06 -27.69
CA SER A 206 14.35 -17.19 -28.48
C SER A 206 15.13 -16.00 -29.04
N ALA A 207 14.52 -15.30 -30.00
CA ALA A 207 14.91 -13.93 -30.29
C ALA A 207 14.79 -13.07 -29.00
N TRP A 208 15.57 -12.00 -28.95
CA TRP A 208 15.42 -10.99 -27.91
C TRP A 208 14.07 -10.26 -28.09
N SER A 209 13.45 -9.89 -26.97
CA SER A 209 12.28 -9.03 -26.94
C SER A 209 12.59 -7.67 -27.57
N GLU A 210 11.55 -6.89 -27.88
CA GLU A 210 11.74 -5.45 -28.06
C GLU A 210 12.39 -4.85 -26.80
N CYS A 211 13.15 -3.78 -26.97
CA CYS A 211 13.77 -3.09 -25.87
C CYS A 211 12.68 -2.45 -25.00
N ALA A 212 12.64 -2.75 -23.70
CA ALA A 212 11.75 -2.07 -22.78
C ALA A 212 12.19 -0.60 -22.57
N PRO A 213 11.28 0.30 -22.16
CA PRO A 213 11.64 1.68 -21.79
C PRO A 213 12.77 1.76 -20.73
N ALA A 214 12.89 0.73 -19.87
CA ALA A 214 13.96 0.54 -18.89
C ALA A 214 15.31 0.08 -19.50
N GLY A 215 15.54 0.26 -20.81
CA GLY A 215 16.81 -0.02 -21.48
C GLY A 215 17.24 -1.50 -21.44
N THR A 216 16.30 -2.43 -21.30
CA THR A 216 16.56 -3.87 -21.10
C THR A 216 15.68 -4.70 -22.02
N GLN A 217 16.24 -5.77 -22.58
CA GLN A 217 15.53 -6.77 -23.38
C GLN A 217 15.78 -8.17 -22.84
N THR A 218 14.81 -9.07 -23.00
CA THR A 218 14.84 -10.43 -22.44
C THR A 218 14.71 -11.49 -23.53
N ARG A 219 15.13 -12.72 -23.24
CA ARG A 219 14.88 -13.91 -24.07
C ARG A 219 14.76 -15.14 -23.18
N THR A 220 14.16 -16.21 -23.69
CA THR A 220 14.13 -17.50 -23.00
C THR A 220 15.13 -18.45 -23.66
N CYS A 221 15.94 -19.16 -22.86
CA CYS A 221 16.89 -20.16 -23.31
C CYS A 221 16.56 -21.53 -22.71
N ASP A 222 16.04 -22.43 -23.54
CA ASP A 222 15.70 -23.81 -23.17
C ASP A 222 16.86 -24.76 -23.45
N LEU A 223 17.02 -25.76 -22.58
CA LEU A 223 18.03 -26.81 -22.73
C LEU A 223 17.44 -27.99 -23.52
N VAL A 224 17.85 -28.17 -24.78
CA VAL A 224 17.38 -29.27 -25.63
C VAL A 224 18.50 -30.29 -25.89
N PRO A 225 18.20 -31.57 -26.16
CA PRO A 225 19.20 -32.53 -26.63
C PRO A 225 19.82 -32.07 -27.95
N GLY A 226 21.14 -32.06 -28.04
CA GLY A 226 21.86 -31.51 -29.20
C GLY A 226 23.38 -31.76 -29.16
N SER A 227 24.07 -31.56 -30.28
CA SER A 227 25.40 -32.13 -30.55
C SER A 227 26.60 -31.42 -29.89
N GLY A 228 26.48 -31.01 -28.61
CA GLY A 228 27.58 -30.47 -27.81
C GLY A 228 27.60 -28.94 -27.70
N GLY A 229 26.53 -28.34 -27.18
CA GLY A 229 26.51 -26.93 -26.83
C GLY A 229 27.27 -26.61 -25.54
N ALA A 230 27.44 -25.32 -25.25
CA ALA A 230 28.03 -24.86 -24.00
C ALA A 230 27.20 -25.30 -22.78
N THR A 231 27.86 -25.74 -21.71
CA THR A 231 27.21 -26.14 -20.45
C THR A 231 26.70 -24.94 -19.63
N THR A 232 27.28 -23.76 -19.83
CA THR A 232 26.85 -22.51 -19.20
C THR A 232 25.59 -21.97 -19.87
N LYS A 233 24.54 -21.70 -19.08
CA LYS A 233 23.32 -21.05 -19.58
C LYS A 233 23.65 -19.68 -20.18
N PRO A 234 23.24 -19.38 -21.43
CA PRO A 234 23.41 -18.05 -22.00
C PRO A 234 22.61 -17.01 -21.21
N ALA A 235 23.09 -15.76 -21.17
CA ALA A 235 22.36 -14.67 -20.54
C ALA A 235 20.97 -14.49 -21.17
N GLU A 236 19.94 -14.38 -20.34
CA GLU A 236 18.53 -14.17 -20.73
C GLU A 236 18.09 -12.71 -20.63
N THR A 237 18.98 -11.84 -20.15
CA THR A 237 18.79 -10.39 -20.01
C THR A 237 19.99 -9.68 -20.61
N GLN A 238 19.78 -8.62 -21.39
CA GLN A 238 20.84 -7.72 -21.82
C GLN A 238 20.35 -6.27 -21.94
N THR A 239 21.28 -5.32 -21.85
CA THR A 239 20.98 -3.90 -22.07
C THR A 239 20.69 -3.61 -23.55
N CYS A 240 19.93 -2.54 -23.79
CA CYS A 240 19.55 -2.08 -25.13
C CYS A 240 19.21 -0.59 -25.10
N THR A 241 19.30 0.07 -26.26
CA THR A 241 18.83 1.43 -26.43
C THR A 241 17.34 1.41 -26.80
N TYR A 242 16.48 1.95 -25.94
CA TYR A 242 15.06 2.08 -26.23
C TYR A 242 14.83 3.13 -27.32
N ALA A 243 14.19 2.72 -28.42
CA ALA A 243 13.73 3.62 -29.46
C ALA A 243 12.23 3.88 -29.26
N ALA A 244 11.88 5.03 -28.67
CA ALA A 244 10.48 5.43 -28.54
C ALA A 244 9.83 5.57 -29.93
N PRO A 245 8.63 5.01 -30.17
CA PRO A 245 7.97 5.13 -31.47
C PRO A 245 7.73 6.61 -31.78
N GLN A 246 8.24 7.06 -32.94
CA GLN A 246 8.10 8.43 -33.42
C GLN A 246 6.62 8.69 -33.75
N GLN A 247 5.91 9.35 -32.83
CA GLN A 247 4.53 9.75 -33.02
C GLN A 247 4.46 10.80 -34.13
N SER A 248 3.97 10.40 -35.31
CA SER A 248 3.86 11.26 -36.48
C SER A 248 2.77 12.31 -36.27
N THR A 249 3.17 13.51 -35.86
CA THR A 249 2.28 14.68 -35.74
C THR A 249 1.85 15.16 -37.13
N GLU A 250 0.79 14.56 -37.68
CA GLU A 250 0.15 15.08 -38.90
C GLU A 250 -0.64 16.35 -38.55
N LEU A 251 0.03 17.50 -38.78
CA LEU A 251 -0.48 18.83 -38.52
C LEU A 251 -1.52 19.23 -39.59
N SER A 252 -2.79 18.93 -39.35
CA SER A 252 -3.89 19.39 -40.22
C SER A 252 -4.18 20.88 -40.02
N GLU A 253 -3.89 21.71 -41.04
CA GLU A 253 -4.18 23.14 -41.06
C GLU A 253 -5.70 23.46 -41.00
N PRO A 254 -6.10 24.59 -40.38
CA PRO A 254 -7.48 25.05 -40.44
C PRO A 254 -7.75 25.79 -41.76
N GLN A 255 -8.37 25.12 -42.74
CA GLN A 255 -8.84 25.79 -43.96
C GLN A 255 -9.97 26.78 -43.65
N SER A 256 -9.75 28.04 -44.00
CA SER A 256 -10.72 29.13 -43.90
C SER A 256 -11.32 29.44 -45.27
N GLN A 257 -12.66 29.50 -45.39
CA GLN A 257 -13.35 30.21 -46.48
C GLN A 257 -14.68 30.85 -46.02
N GLN A 258 -15.04 31.94 -46.71
CA GLN A 258 -16.21 32.82 -46.49
C GLN A 258 -16.85 33.11 -47.89
N ILE A 259 -17.97 33.82 -48.11
CA ILE A 259 -18.78 34.80 -47.35
C ILE A 259 -20.26 34.60 -47.73
N GLN A 260 -21.23 34.69 -46.80
CA GLN A 260 -22.49 35.41 -47.09
C GLN A 260 -23.05 36.16 -45.87
N GLN A 261 -23.34 37.44 -46.07
CA GLN A 261 -23.79 38.39 -45.05
C GLN A 261 -25.29 38.67 -45.17
N LYS A 262 -25.95 38.98 -44.05
CA LYS A 262 -26.99 40.01 -44.05
C LYS A 262 -27.01 40.77 -42.72
N GLN A 263 -26.72 42.07 -42.77
CA GLN A 263 -26.69 42.97 -41.61
C GLN A 263 -28.09 43.48 -41.23
N SER A 264 -28.29 43.70 -39.93
CA SER A 264 -29.01 44.84 -39.29
C SER A 264 -29.29 44.46 -37.83
N GLY A 265 -29.02 45.26 -36.80
CA GLY A 265 -28.36 46.56 -36.69
C GLY A 265 -28.19 46.94 -35.21
N GLN A 266 -27.16 47.72 -34.86
CA GLN A 266 -26.91 48.24 -33.51
C GLN A 266 -27.74 49.53 -33.26
N PRO A 267 -27.95 50.04 -32.01
CA PRO A 267 -26.85 50.48 -31.13
C PRO A 267 -27.00 50.12 -29.63
N ALA A 268 -25.92 50.35 -28.88
CA ALA A 268 -25.87 50.26 -27.42
C ALA A 268 -25.84 51.66 -26.77
N LYS A 269 -26.43 51.77 -25.58
CA LYS A 269 -26.40 52.86 -24.57
C LYS A 269 -27.13 52.30 -23.32
N GLU A 270 -26.89 52.65 -22.04
CA GLU A 270 -25.86 53.42 -21.33
C GLU A 270 -26.11 53.16 -19.81
N GLN A 271 -25.08 53.09 -18.96
CA GLN A 271 -25.18 53.06 -17.48
C GLN A 271 -25.05 54.54 -16.99
N PRO A 272 -25.55 55.06 -15.82
CA PRO A 272 -25.71 54.46 -14.47
C PRO A 272 -27.03 54.97 -13.76
N PRO A 273 -27.22 55.13 -12.40
CA PRO A 273 -26.36 54.89 -11.23
C PRO A 273 -27.00 54.24 -9.96
N ILE A 274 -26.16 54.12 -8.92
CA ILE A 274 -26.44 53.70 -7.53
C ILE A 274 -26.96 54.92 -6.71
N PRO A 275 -27.83 54.73 -5.68
CA PRO A 275 -27.43 54.94 -4.28
C PRO A 275 -27.87 53.76 -3.38
N THR A 276 -27.10 53.24 -2.40
CA THR A 276 -26.41 53.83 -1.23
C THR A 276 -27.31 54.02 0.00
N GLY A 277 -26.98 53.32 1.08
CA GLY A 277 -27.40 53.60 2.47
C GLY A 277 -28.00 52.39 3.20
N ALA A 278 -27.73 52.12 4.48
CA ALA A 278 -26.69 52.66 5.38
C ALA A 278 -26.46 51.68 6.56
N ALA A 279 -25.38 51.86 7.32
CA ALA A 279 -24.97 50.96 8.41
C ALA A 279 -25.42 51.40 9.82
N THR A 280 -25.43 50.47 10.78
CA THR A 280 -25.12 50.63 12.23
C THR A 280 -25.25 49.22 12.88
N ALA A 281 -24.41 48.63 13.74
CA ALA A 281 -23.29 49.00 14.63
C ALA A 281 -23.63 48.80 16.13
N GLY A 282 -22.81 48.04 16.86
CA GLY A 282 -22.91 47.78 18.31
C GLY A 282 -23.64 46.47 18.69
N GLN A 283 -23.33 45.77 19.80
CA GLN A 283 -22.30 46.00 20.83
C GLN A 283 -22.01 44.68 21.62
N LYS A 284 -20.89 44.61 22.35
CA LYS A 284 -20.39 43.43 23.10
C LYS A 284 -21.16 43.13 24.40
N LYS A 285 -21.05 41.89 24.93
CA LYS A 285 -20.60 41.50 26.31
C LYS A 285 -21.43 40.38 26.98
N GLY A 286 -20.77 39.38 27.59
CA GLY A 286 -21.35 38.53 28.66
C GLY A 286 -20.87 37.08 28.69
N LEU A 287 -20.18 36.67 29.77
CA LEU A 287 -19.87 35.26 30.07
C LEU A 287 -20.95 34.64 30.97
N GLY A 288 -21.08 33.31 30.95
CA GLY A 288 -21.45 32.54 32.14
C GLY A 288 -22.30 31.28 31.90
N GLY A 289 -22.00 30.20 32.63
CA GLY A 289 -22.98 29.13 32.90
C GLY A 289 -22.65 27.73 32.37
N ILE A 290 -21.72 27.02 33.04
CA ILE A 290 -21.54 25.57 32.89
C ILE A 290 -22.68 24.77 33.53
N THR A 291 -23.21 23.77 32.82
CA THR A 291 -23.88 22.52 33.27
C THR A 291 -24.23 21.74 31.98
N GLY A 292 -24.30 20.41 31.90
CA GLY A 292 -24.05 19.38 32.90
C GLY A 292 -24.53 17.99 32.45
N ARG A 293 -23.80 17.35 31.52
CA ARG A 293 -23.82 15.92 31.13
C ARG A 293 -25.17 15.25 30.78
N ALA A 294 -25.26 14.77 29.53
CA ALA A 294 -25.75 13.41 29.23
C ALA A 294 -25.08 12.91 27.93
N ILE A 295 -24.10 12.00 28.05
CA ILE A 295 -23.52 11.31 26.89
C ILE A 295 -23.98 9.86 27.00
N SER A 296 -24.82 9.42 26.07
CA SER A 296 -25.32 8.05 26.00
C SER A 296 -25.70 7.72 24.56
N THR A 297 -24.66 7.49 23.76
CA THR A 297 -24.76 6.79 22.47
C THR A 297 -23.47 5.99 22.30
N LEU A 298 -23.63 4.67 22.31
CA LEU A 298 -22.54 3.69 22.23
C LEU A 298 -22.19 3.47 20.75
N THR A 299 -21.24 4.26 20.23
CA THR A 299 -20.73 4.06 18.87
C THR A 299 -19.71 2.91 18.87
N LYS A 300 -19.77 2.04 17.85
CA LYS A 300 -18.91 0.85 17.72
C LYS A 300 -17.43 1.25 17.61
N PRO A 301 -16.48 0.45 18.14
CA PRO A 301 -15.07 0.63 17.81
C PRO A 301 -14.81 0.20 16.36
N SER A 302 -14.18 1.10 15.59
CA SER A 302 -13.66 0.86 14.25
C SER A 302 -12.35 0.05 14.24
N GLY A 303 -11.95 -0.43 13.06
CA GLY A 303 -10.61 -0.96 12.78
C GLY A 303 -10.25 -2.23 13.56
N ILE A 304 -9.29 -2.09 14.47
CA ILE A 304 -8.44 -3.20 14.92
C ILE A 304 -9.01 -3.94 16.14
N ALA A 305 -9.73 -3.26 17.04
CA ALA A 305 -10.23 -3.87 18.28
C ALA A 305 -11.32 -4.93 18.05
N ALA A 306 -12.17 -4.75 17.02
CA ALA A 306 -13.31 -5.64 16.77
C ALA A 306 -12.90 -7.01 16.21
N ILE A 307 -11.85 -7.06 15.38
CA ILE A 307 -11.37 -8.30 14.76
C ILE A 307 -10.74 -9.23 15.81
N ILE A 308 -9.91 -8.67 16.70
CA ILE A 308 -9.23 -9.43 17.77
C ILE A 308 -10.25 -9.99 18.78
N VAL A 309 -11.27 -9.21 19.17
CA VAL A 309 -12.35 -9.69 20.05
C VAL A 309 -13.19 -10.78 19.39
N SER A 310 -13.44 -10.69 18.08
CA SER A 310 -14.23 -11.71 17.35
C SER A 310 -13.53 -13.08 17.28
N ILE A 311 -12.21 -13.10 17.15
CA ILE A 311 -11.41 -14.34 17.10
C ILE A 311 -11.44 -15.07 18.46
N LEU A 312 -11.42 -14.33 19.58
CA LEU A 312 -11.52 -14.90 20.93
C LEU A 312 -12.87 -15.60 21.19
N VAL A 313 -13.97 -15.05 20.67
CA VAL A 313 -15.32 -15.64 20.84
C VAL A 313 -15.45 -16.94 20.04
N LEU A 314 -14.91 -17.02 18.83
CA LEU A 314 -14.97 -18.22 18.00
C LEU A 314 -14.04 -19.33 18.50
N GLY A 315 -12.82 -19.00 18.95
CA GLY A 315 -11.89 -19.98 19.53
C GLY A 315 -12.38 -20.59 20.85
N GLY A 316 -12.95 -19.76 21.74
CA GLY A 316 -13.57 -20.22 22.99
C GLY A 316 -14.84 -21.05 22.74
N GLY A 317 -15.68 -20.65 21.77
CA GLY A 317 -16.89 -21.39 21.40
C GLY A 317 -16.59 -22.77 20.82
N TYR A 318 -15.61 -22.88 19.91
CA TYR A 318 -15.26 -24.14 19.26
C TYR A 318 -14.67 -25.17 20.24
N THR A 319 -13.81 -24.71 21.16
CA THR A 319 -13.22 -25.59 22.18
C THR A 319 -14.24 -26.06 23.23
N ALA A 320 -15.14 -25.18 23.68
CA ALA A 320 -16.25 -25.55 24.57
C ALA A 320 -17.22 -26.55 23.91
N TYR A 321 -17.57 -26.34 22.64
CA TYR A 321 -18.42 -27.25 21.86
C TYR A 321 -17.79 -28.66 21.77
N TYR A 322 -16.50 -28.75 21.44
CA TYR A 322 -15.79 -30.04 21.33
C TYR A 322 -15.72 -30.79 22.67
N TYR A 323 -15.49 -30.07 23.78
CA TYR A 323 -15.43 -30.68 25.12
C TYR A 323 -16.80 -31.18 25.60
N LEU A 324 -17.87 -30.45 25.32
CA LEU A 324 -19.24 -30.86 25.68
C LEU A 324 -19.75 -32.02 24.81
N TYR A 325 -19.38 -32.06 23.52
CA TYR A 325 -19.80 -33.15 22.63
C TYR A 325 -19.11 -34.48 22.98
N LYS A 326 -17.83 -34.46 23.36
CA LYS A 326 -17.07 -35.68 23.73
C LYS A 326 -17.53 -36.31 25.07
N LYS A 327 -18.22 -35.57 25.95
CA LYS A 327 -18.76 -36.09 27.22
C LYS A 327 -20.12 -36.79 27.08
N LYS A 328 -20.68 -36.89 25.86
CA LYS A 328 -21.99 -37.50 25.56
C LYS A 328 -21.91 -38.76 24.68
N ARG A 329 -20.74 -39.41 24.62
CA ARG A 329 -20.55 -40.78 24.12
C ARG A 329 -19.73 -41.58 25.12
#